data_AF-A0A932E7E0-F1
#
_entry.id   AF-A0A932E7E0-F1
#
_cell.length_a   1.000
_cell.length_b   1.000
_cell.length_c   1.000
_cell.angle_alpha   90.00
_cell.angle_beta   90.00
_cell.angle_gamma   90.00
#
_symmetry.space_group_name_H-M   'P 1'
#
loop_
_entity.id
_entity.type
_entity.pdbx_description
1 polymer ?
#
loop_
_entity_poly.entity_id
_entity_poly.type
_entity_poly.pdbx_seq_one_letter_code
_entity_poly.pdbx_strand_id
1 'polypeptide(L)'
;MKLLFIGDIVGRPGRDAVAAHVPRLRAERAIDFVIANAENCAAGAGITGTLAKSLLDAGCDALTLGDHVWDQKGWEREIAQFDRVCRPANLPAACPGRTHLVFEKNGFRLLVFTVLGRNFMGPKVDCPFDTAEKLLAENAGKFDGALVEIHAEATSEKQAMGWFLDGRATAVLGTHTHVATADCSLLTKQTAFQADVGMTGPHHSVLGREIEPVIARFRDGMPRRFDVASGDVRLSGTLVEFNAAGRAEKIEWLSVK
;
A
#
# COMPACT_ATOMS: atom_id res chain seq x y z
N MET A 1 -14.88 10.67 8.99
CA MET A 1 -14.70 9.86 7.78
C MET A 1 -13.80 8.68 8.11
N LYS A 2 -13.85 7.62 7.31
CA LYS A 2 -13.11 6.37 7.54
C LYS A 2 -12.37 5.92 6.28
N LEU A 3 -11.08 5.68 6.43
CA LEU A 3 -10.21 5.16 5.39
C LEU A 3 -9.69 3.80 5.82
N LEU A 4 -9.88 2.79 4.97
CA LEU A 4 -9.22 1.49 5.08
C LEU A 4 -8.08 1.44 4.06
N PHE A 5 -6.87 1.23 4.55
CA PHE A 5 -5.73 0.90 3.72
C PHE A 5 -5.42 -0.59 3.85
N ILE A 6 -5.42 -1.31 2.74
CA ILE A 6 -5.14 -2.74 2.66
C ILE A 6 -3.68 -2.89 2.28
N GLY A 7 -2.93 -3.65 3.06
CA GLY A 7 -1.52 -3.91 2.77
C GLY A 7 -1.33 -4.89 1.62
N ASP A 8 -0.08 -5.29 1.38
CA ASP A 8 0.39 -5.95 0.16
C ASP A 8 -0.48 -7.13 -0.28
N ILE A 9 -1.20 -6.99 -1.39
CA ILE A 9 -2.05 -8.06 -1.93
C ILE A 9 -1.17 -9.09 -2.66
N VAL A 10 -1.07 -10.31 -2.10
CA VAL A 10 -0.18 -11.35 -2.62
C VAL A 10 -0.93 -12.41 -3.42
N GLY A 11 -0.70 -12.41 -4.73
CA GLY A 11 -1.16 -13.43 -5.66
C GLY A 11 -2.67 -13.60 -5.71
N ARG A 12 -3.12 -14.74 -6.25
CA ARG A 12 -4.56 -15.06 -6.34
C ARG A 12 -5.23 -15.11 -4.96
N PRO A 13 -4.65 -15.76 -3.93
CA PRO A 13 -5.29 -15.83 -2.61
C PRO A 13 -5.58 -14.45 -2.02
N GLY A 14 -4.63 -13.50 -2.11
CA GLY A 14 -4.85 -12.13 -1.65
C GLY A 14 -5.99 -11.43 -2.39
N ARG A 15 -6.05 -11.56 -3.72
CA ARG A 15 -7.14 -10.96 -4.52
C ARG A 15 -8.50 -11.55 -4.18
N ASP A 16 -8.57 -12.88 -4.00
CA ASP A 16 -9.81 -13.56 -3.63
C ASP A 16 -10.29 -13.09 -2.24
N ALA A 17 -9.36 -12.88 -1.29
CA ALA A 17 -9.68 -12.31 0.03
C ALA A 17 -10.18 -10.86 -0.06
N VAL A 18 -9.59 -10.02 -0.92
CA VAL A 18 -10.07 -8.66 -1.16
C VAL A 18 -11.50 -8.68 -1.70
N ALA A 19 -11.76 -9.47 -2.75
CA ALA A 19 -13.09 -9.58 -3.35
C ALA A 19 -14.15 -10.07 -2.36
N ALA A 20 -13.79 -10.97 -1.44
CA ALA A 20 -14.70 -11.49 -0.43
C ALA A 20 -14.96 -10.51 0.72
N HIS A 21 -13.93 -9.82 1.20
CA HIS A 21 -14.03 -9.08 2.46
C HIS A 21 -14.25 -7.58 2.31
N VAL A 22 -13.73 -6.93 1.25
CA VAL A 22 -13.81 -5.46 1.12
C VAL A 22 -15.25 -4.94 1.05
N PRO A 23 -16.15 -5.49 0.21
CA PRO A 23 -17.54 -5.02 0.16
C PRO A 23 -18.23 -5.14 1.53
N ARG A 24 -17.99 -6.25 2.23
CA ARG A 24 -18.55 -6.53 3.55
C ARG A 24 -18.03 -5.55 4.60
N LEU A 25 -16.71 -5.40 4.71
CA LEU A 25 -16.07 -4.48 5.64
C LEU A 25 -16.52 -3.04 5.40
N ARG A 26 -16.64 -2.63 4.14
CA ARG A 26 -17.12 -1.30 3.77
C ARG A 26 -18.52 -1.05 4.32
N ALA A 27 -19.44 -2.00 4.17
CA ALA A 27 -20.80 -1.89 4.68
C ALA A 27 -20.85 -1.91 6.21
N GLU A 28 -20.19 -2.88 6.85
CA GLU A 28 -20.24 -3.08 8.31
C GLU A 28 -19.57 -1.95 9.10
N ARG A 29 -18.50 -1.36 8.56
CA ARG A 29 -17.69 -0.37 9.27
C ARG A 29 -17.93 1.06 8.78
N ALA A 30 -18.81 1.24 7.78
CA ALA A 30 -19.11 2.50 7.11
C ALA A 30 -17.83 3.17 6.56
N ILE A 31 -17.09 2.43 5.72
CA ILE A 31 -15.80 2.88 5.19
C ILE A 31 -16.03 3.77 3.97
N ASP A 32 -15.52 5.00 4.02
CA ASP A 32 -15.62 5.97 2.93
C ASP A 32 -14.60 5.65 1.83
N PHE A 33 -13.33 5.49 2.22
CA PHE A 33 -12.20 5.28 1.32
C PHE A 33 -11.60 3.88 1.52
N VAL A 34 -11.40 3.13 0.44
CA VAL A 34 -10.64 1.87 0.46
C VAL A 34 -9.49 1.99 -0.51
N ILE A 35 -8.27 1.91 0.00
CA ILE A 35 -7.04 1.98 -0.78
C ILE A 35 -6.28 0.68 -0.56
N ALA A 36 -5.63 0.15 -1.59
CA ALA A 36 -4.90 -1.10 -1.46
C ALA A 36 -3.55 -1.05 -2.16
N ASN A 37 -2.52 -1.59 -1.50
CA ASN A 37 -1.28 -1.91 -2.17
C ASN A 37 -1.47 -3.18 -3.02
N ALA A 38 -1.25 -3.05 -4.32
CA ALA A 38 -1.47 -4.11 -5.29
C ALA A 38 -0.19 -4.64 -5.94
N GLU A 39 0.99 -4.38 -5.36
CA GLU A 39 2.26 -4.64 -6.04
C GLU A 39 2.62 -6.12 -6.19
N ASN A 40 2.00 -7.02 -5.43
CA ASN A 40 2.28 -8.47 -5.46
C ASN A 40 1.15 -9.29 -6.10
N CYS A 41 0.27 -8.65 -6.88
CA CYS A 41 -0.94 -9.29 -7.40
C CYS A 41 -0.64 -10.40 -8.43
N ALA A 42 0.28 -10.21 -9.35
CA ALA A 42 0.54 -11.13 -10.45
C ALA A 42 1.53 -12.22 -10.02
N ALA A 43 1.03 -13.40 -9.65
CA ALA A 43 1.86 -14.52 -9.18
C ALA A 43 2.87 -14.12 -8.08
N GLY A 44 2.50 -13.13 -7.25
CA GLY A 44 3.29 -12.64 -6.13
C GLY A 44 4.27 -11.52 -6.45
N ALA A 45 4.37 -11.01 -7.68
CA ALA A 45 5.21 -9.86 -8.03
C ALA A 45 4.66 -9.10 -9.24
N GLY A 46 4.44 -7.81 -9.10
CA GLY A 46 3.84 -6.92 -10.08
C GLY A 46 2.32 -7.08 -10.25
N ILE A 47 1.78 -6.43 -11.27
CA ILE A 47 0.34 -6.38 -11.57
C ILE A 47 0.11 -6.30 -13.09
N THR A 48 -1.09 -6.65 -13.55
CA THR A 48 -1.54 -6.45 -14.94
C THR A 48 -2.82 -5.62 -14.97
N GLY A 49 -3.19 -5.02 -16.10
CA GLY A 49 -4.41 -4.20 -16.20
C GLY A 49 -5.68 -4.97 -15.84
N THR A 50 -5.77 -6.25 -16.22
CA THR A 50 -6.89 -7.11 -15.82
C THR A 50 -6.98 -7.25 -14.30
N LEU A 51 -5.84 -7.41 -13.61
CA LEU A 51 -5.83 -7.55 -12.15
C LEU A 51 -6.13 -6.22 -11.46
N ALA A 52 -5.56 -5.12 -11.94
CA ALA A 52 -5.87 -3.78 -11.43
C ALA A 52 -7.37 -3.48 -11.54
N LYS A 53 -7.97 -3.74 -12.70
CA LYS A 53 -9.41 -3.60 -12.91
C LYS A 53 -10.21 -4.46 -11.93
N SER A 54 -9.84 -5.72 -11.75
CA SER A 54 -10.57 -6.63 -10.84
C SER A 54 -10.59 -6.15 -9.39
N LEU A 55 -9.53 -5.51 -8.91
CA LEU A 55 -9.46 -4.96 -7.54
C LEU A 55 -10.29 -3.69 -7.39
N LEU A 56 -10.30 -2.84 -8.42
CA LEU A 56 -11.16 -1.65 -8.45
C LEU A 56 -12.64 -2.07 -8.47
N ASP A 57 -13.00 -3.04 -9.32
CA ASP A 57 -14.35 -3.61 -9.39
C ASP A 57 -14.76 -4.30 -8.07
N ALA A 58 -13.81 -4.83 -7.30
CA ALA A 58 -14.03 -5.40 -5.96
C ALA A 58 -14.28 -4.35 -4.86
N GLY A 59 -14.21 -3.05 -5.18
CA GLY A 59 -14.54 -1.97 -4.26
C GLY A 59 -13.35 -1.21 -3.68
N CYS A 60 -12.13 -1.45 -4.18
CA CYS A 60 -11.00 -0.55 -3.93
C CYS A 60 -11.18 0.75 -4.74
N ASP A 61 -11.04 1.90 -4.08
CA ASP A 61 -11.17 3.21 -4.72
C ASP A 61 -9.90 3.64 -5.44
N ALA A 62 -8.74 3.21 -4.93
CA ALA A 62 -7.45 3.44 -5.55
C ALA A 62 -6.49 2.30 -5.21
N LEU A 63 -5.52 2.10 -6.10
CA LEU A 63 -4.42 1.17 -5.91
C LEU A 63 -3.09 1.91 -5.88
N THR A 64 -2.27 1.54 -4.93
CA THR A 64 -0.86 1.90 -4.87
C THR A 64 0.00 0.70 -5.26
N LEU A 65 1.27 0.96 -5.56
CA LEU A 65 2.26 -0.03 -5.96
C LEU A 65 3.58 0.22 -5.22
N GLY A 66 4.50 -0.74 -5.26
CA GLY A 66 5.79 -0.70 -4.58
C GLY A 66 6.95 -0.94 -5.55
N ASP A 67 7.98 -1.62 -5.10
CA ASP A 67 9.18 -1.88 -5.89
C ASP A 67 8.95 -2.91 -7.02
N HIS A 68 7.96 -3.79 -6.88
CA HIS A 68 7.59 -4.76 -7.92
C HIS A 68 6.74 -4.17 -9.05
N VAL A 69 6.58 -2.84 -9.12
CA VAL A 69 5.73 -2.15 -10.11
C VAL A 69 5.99 -2.58 -11.57
N TRP A 70 7.22 -2.95 -11.95
CA TRP A 70 7.58 -3.27 -13.35
C TRP A 70 7.80 -4.77 -13.64
N ASP A 71 7.45 -5.66 -12.71
CA ASP A 71 7.78 -7.09 -12.83
C ASP A 71 6.85 -7.87 -13.79
N GLN A 72 5.81 -7.21 -14.32
CA GLN A 72 4.92 -7.77 -15.33
C GLN A 72 5.14 -7.09 -16.69
N LYS A 73 5.49 -7.91 -17.69
CA LYS A 73 5.71 -7.45 -19.06
C LYS A 73 4.44 -6.79 -19.63
N GLY A 74 4.57 -5.58 -20.14
CA GLY A 74 3.48 -4.84 -20.79
C GLY A 74 2.78 -3.85 -19.85
N TRP A 75 2.93 -4.02 -18.53
CA TRP A 75 2.32 -3.11 -17.55
C TRP A 75 2.77 -1.66 -17.73
N GLU A 76 4.00 -1.42 -18.20
CA GLU A 76 4.52 -0.09 -18.52
C GLU A 76 3.70 0.66 -19.58
N ARG A 77 2.94 -0.07 -20.39
CA ARG A 77 2.06 0.50 -21.44
C ARG A 77 0.60 0.63 -20.98
N GLU A 78 0.23 -0.11 -19.94
CA GLU A 78 -1.14 -0.18 -19.44
C GLU A 78 -1.39 0.80 -18.29
N ILE A 79 -0.41 1.02 -17.41
CA ILE A 79 -0.60 1.81 -16.18
C ILE A 79 -1.17 3.21 -16.42
N ALA A 80 -0.82 3.86 -17.52
CA ALA A 80 -1.30 5.19 -17.87
C ALA A 80 -2.81 5.26 -18.17
N GLN A 81 -3.45 4.12 -18.42
CA GLN A 81 -4.89 4.00 -18.70
C GLN A 81 -5.73 3.97 -17.41
N PHE A 82 -5.09 3.85 -16.24
CA PHE A 82 -5.77 3.72 -14.96
C PHE A 82 -5.71 5.02 -14.14
N ASP A 83 -6.84 5.73 -14.04
CA ASP A 83 -6.96 6.98 -13.28
C ASP A 83 -7.00 6.80 -11.76
N ARG A 84 -7.08 5.55 -11.30
CA ARG A 84 -7.13 5.16 -9.89
C ARG A 84 -5.94 4.29 -9.47
N VAL A 85 -4.86 4.31 -10.24
CA VAL A 85 -3.63 3.58 -9.92
C VAL A 85 -2.44 4.54 -9.99
N CYS A 86 -1.59 4.55 -8.96
CA CYS A 86 -0.34 5.28 -8.98
C CYS A 86 0.87 4.37 -8.73
N ARG A 87 1.95 4.66 -9.44
CA ARG A 87 3.29 4.11 -9.15
C ARG A 87 3.93 4.88 -7.98
N PRO A 88 4.99 4.34 -7.34
CA PRO A 88 5.75 5.12 -6.38
C PRO A 88 6.25 6.44 -6.98
N ALA A 89 6.01 7.55 -6.28
CA ALA A 89 6.22 8.90 -6.77
C ALA A 89 7.68 9.24 -7.06
N ASN A 90 8.60 8.68 -6.28
CA ASN A 90 10.04 8.92 -6.37
C ASN A 90 10.78 8.02 -7.36
N LEU A 91 10.05 7.26 -8.19
CA LEU A 91 10.64 6.68 -9.41
C LEU A 91 10.99 7.78 -10.42
N PRO A 92 12.02 7.55 -11.26
CA PRO A 92 12.44 8.52 -12.28
C PRO A 92 11.26 9.09 -13.08
N ALA A 93 11.30 10.39 -13.38
CA ALA A 93 10.19 11.07 -14.06
C ALA A 93 9.81 10.46 -15.43
N ALA A 94 10.74 9.75 -16.08
CA ALA A 94 10.50 9.03 -17.33
C ALA A 94 9.62 7.77 -17.17
N CYS A 95 9.45 7.26 -15.94
CA CYS A 95 8.60 6.12 -15.67
C CYS A 95 7.11 6.47 -15.89
N PRO A 96 6.36 5.65 -16.64
CA PRO A 96 4.97 5.92 -16.97
C PRO A 96 4.05 5.80 -15.75
N GLY A 97 2.80 6.23 -15.93
CA GLY A 97 1.78 6.19 -14.89
C GLY A 97 1.77 7.42 -13.99
N ARG A 98 0.77 7.48 -13.12
CA ARG A 98 0.55 8.61 -12.21
C ARG A 98 1.46 8.48 -10.99
N THR A 99 2.00 9.60 -10.52
CA THR A 99 2.84 9.64 -9.29
C THR A 99 2.01 9.74 -8.01
N HIS A 100 0.77 10.20 -8.13
CA HIS A 100 -0.18 10.38 -7.04
C HIS A 100 -1.59 10.42 -7.60
N LEU A 101 -2.58 10.32 -6.71
CA LEU A 101 -4.00 10.37 -7.01
C LEU A 101 -4.65 11.42 -6.12
N VAL A 102 -5.57 12.20 -6.68
CA VAL A 102 -6.49 13.04 -5.90
C VAL A 102 -7.89 12.69 -6.33
N PHE A 103 -8.74 12.34 -5.37
CA PHE A 103 -10.12 12.00 -5.66
C PHE A 103 -11.04 12.30 -4.49
N GLU A 104 -12.31 12.53 -4.81
CA GLU A 104 -13.30 13.02 -3.87
C GLU A 104 -14.31 11.94 -3.51
N LYS A 105 -14.67 11.87 -2.22
CA LYS A 105 -15.88 11.22 -1.74
C LYS A 105 -16.53 12.04 -0.65
N ASN A 106 -17.86 12.14 -0.68
CA ASN A 106 -18.64 12.82 0.35
C ASN A 106 -18.15 14.27 0.60
N GLY A 107 -17.73 14.98 -0.47
CA GLY A 107 -17.20 16.34 -0.40
C GLY A 107 -15.78 16.46 0.17
N PHE A 108 -15.06 15.35 0.38
CA PHE A 108 -13.69 15.34 0.87
C PHE A 108 -12.73 14.81 -0.18
N ARG A 109 -11.70 15.60 -0.49
CA ARG A 109 -10.67 15.27 -1.48
C ARG A 109 -9.47 14.65 -0.79
N LEU A 110 -9.20 13.38 -1.11
CA LEU A 110 -8.07 12.64 -0.57
C LEU A 110 -6.93 12.60 -1.58
N LEU A 111 -5.75 13.05 -1.16
CA LEU A 111 -4.48 12.81 -1.85
C LEU A 111 -3.92 11.44 -1.42
N VAL A 112 -3.51 10.62 -2.37
CA VAL A 112 -2.89 9.31 -2.14
C VAL A 112 -1.63 9.19 -2.97
N PHE A 113 -0.52 8.80 -2.35
CA PHE A 113 0.71 8.47 -3.07
C PHE A 113 1.60 7.55 -2.25
N THR A 114 2.52 6.89 -2.94
CA THR A 114 3.53 6.00 -2.36
C THR A 114 4.91 6.57 -2.62
N VAL A 115 5.82 6.40 -1.68
CA VAL A 115 7.25 6.62 -1.87
C VAL A 115 8.01 5.35 -1.52
N LEU A 116 9.03 5.01 -2.32
CA LEU A 116 9.95 3.91 -2.01
C LEU A 116 11.02 4.37 -1.02
N GLY A 117 11.25 3.57 0.01
CA GLY A 117 12.45 3.70 0.85
C GLY A 117 13.73 3.43 0.06
N ARG A 118 14.87 3.73 0.66
CA ARG A 118 16.20 3.49 0.07
C ARG A 118 17.02 2.49 0.84
N ASN A 119 16.78 2.35 2.15
CA ASN A 119 17.58 1.46 2.98
C ASN A 119 17.12 0.01 2.76
N PHE A 120 18.07 -0.83 2.33
CA PHE A 120 17.85 -2.25 1.97
C PHE A 120 16.92 -2.49 0.78
N MET A 121 16.67 -1.46 -0.03
CA MET A 121 15.85 -1.52 -1.23
C MET A 121 16.70 -1.57 -2.51
N GLY A 122 16.25 -2.30 -3.52
CA GLY A 122 16.94 -2.43 -4.81
C GLY A 122 16.75 -1.27 -5.81
N PRO A 123 15.54 -0.69 -5.95
CA PRO A 123 15.30 0.37 -6.94
C PRO A 123 16.12 1.64 -6.73
N LYS A 124 16.55 2.25 -7.83
CA LYS A 124 17.21 3.56 -7.84
C LYS A 124 16.15 4.65 -7.91
N VAL A 125 15.90 5.30 -6.79
CA VAL A 125 14.85 6.31 -6.62
C VAL A 125 15.37 7.61 -6.06
N ASP A 126 14.62 8.67 -6.30
CA ASP A 126 14.84 9.97 -5.67
C ASP A 126 14.57 9.91 -4.15
N CYS A 127 15.01 10.93 -3.42
CA CYS A 127 14.80 11.01 -1.98
C CYS A 127 13.29 10.95 -1.65
N PRO A 128 12.83 10.00 -0.81
CA PRO A 128 11.41 9.86 -0.49
C PRO A 128 10.88 11.07 0.30
N PHE A 129 11.71 11.68 1.15
CA PHE A 129 11.33 12.85 1.96
C PHE A 129 11.09 14.08 1.08
N ASP A 130 12.06 14.41 0.22
CA ASP A 130 11.94 15.55 -0.70
C ASP A 130 10.77 15.36 -1.67
N THR A 131 10.54 14.12 -2.12
CA THR A 131 9.41 13.79 -2.99
C THR A 131 8.07 13.98 -2.29
N ALA A 132 7.95 13.50 -1.05
CA ALA A 132 6.72 13.67 -0.28
C ALA A 132 6.42 15.15 0.01
N GLU A 133 7.43 15.92 0.39
CA GLU A 133 7.30 17.37 0.61
C GLU A 133 6.88 18.11 -0.67
N LYS A 134 7.54 17.81 -1.78
CA LYS A 134 7.22 18.38 -3.10
C LYS A 134 5.78 18.07 -3.50
N LEU A 135 5.33 16.81 -3.38
CA LEU A 135 3.97 16.43 -3.76
C LEU A 135 2.89 17.12 -2.93
N LEU A 136 3.12 17.25 -1.62
CA LEU A 136 2.20 17.99 -0.74
C LEU A 136 2.14 19.47 -1.12
N ALA A 137 3.28 20.09 -1.44
CA ALA A 137 3.33 21.48 -1.86
C ALA A 137 2.66 21.73 -3.22
N GLU A 138 2.95 20.91 -4.24
CA GLU A 138 2.38 21.04 -5.59
C GLU A 138 0.85 20.81 -5.64
N ASN A 139 0.33 20.10 -4.64
CA ASN A 139 -1.09 19.82 -4.50
C ASN A 139 -1.77 20.64 -3.39
N ALA A 140 -1.10 21.62 -2.80
CA ALA A 140 -1.70 22.50 -1.81
C ALA A 140 -3.01 23.12 -2.34
N GLY A 141 -4.08 23.05 -1.52
CA GLY A 141 -5.42 23.52 -1.89
C GLY A 141 -6.23 22.57 -2.79
N LYS A 142 -5.64 21.49 -3.30
CA LYS A 142 -6.32 20.49 -4.14
C LYS A 142 -6.83 19.28 -3.36
N PHE A 143 -6.39 19.11 -2.12
CA PHE A 143 -6.82 18.03 -1.22
C PHE A 143 -7.14 18.57 0.18
N ASP A 144 -7.92 17.81 0.92
CA ASP A 144 -8.34 18.09 2.30
C ASP A 144 -7.64 17.15 3.31
N GLY A 145 -7.24 15.96 2.85
CA GLY A 145 -6.38 15.03 3.60
C GLY A 145 -5.44 14.24 2.69
N ALA A 146 -4.41 13.64 3.29
CA ALA A 146 -3.40 12.89 2.54
C ALA A 146 -3.09 11.54 3.21
N LEU A 147 -3.17 10.46 2.43
CA LEU A 147 -2.60 9.16 2.76
C LEU A 147 -1.25 9.05 2.06
N VAL A 148 -0.19 8.89 2.85
CA VAL A 148 1.17 8.67 2.35
C VAL A 148 1.58 7.26 2.69
N GLU A 149 1.82 6.45 1.66
CA GLU A 149 2.39 5.13 1.81
C GLU A 149 3.92 5.19 1.74
N ILE A 150 4.60 4.61 2.73
CA ILE A 150 6.06 4.41 2.71
C ILE A 150 6.37 2.93 2.50
N HIS A 151 6.61 2.56 1.25
CA HIS A 151 6.93 1.19 0.86
C HIS A 151 8.44 0.97 1.00
N ALA A 152 8.87 0.35 2.10
CA ALA A 152 10.27 0.33 2.52
C ALA A 152 10.59 -0.87 3.43
N GLU A 153 11.87 -1.24 3.52
CA GLU A 153 12.33 -2.28 4.42
C GLU A 153 12.68 -1.73 5.82
N ALA A 154 13.46 -0.65 5.88
CA ALA A 154 13.99 -0.15 7.16
C ALA A 154 12.92 0.55 8.01
N THR A 155 12.64 0.02 9.20
CA THR A 155 11.71 0.62 10.17
C THR A 155 12.10 2.04 10.59
N SER A 156 13.40 2.37 10.60
CA SER A 156 13.90 3.72 10.89
C SER A 156 13.48 4.73 9.83
N GLU A 157 13.50 4.35 8.54
CA GLU A 157 13.08 5.22 7.43
C GLU A 157 11.56 5.45 7.49
N LYS A 158 10.79 4.41 7.83
CA LYS A 158 9.33 4.51 8.01
C LYS A 158 8.93 5.42 9.17
N GLN A 159 9.52 5.22 10.35
CA GLN A 159 9.27 6.07 11.50
C GLN A 159 9.69 7.53 11.22
N ALA A 160 10.85 7.73 10.60
CA ALA A 160 11.30 9.08 10.22
C ALA A 160 10.32 9.77 9.27
N MET A 161 9.76 9.05 8.28
CA MET A 161 8.71 9.59 7.39
C MET A 161 7.45 9.97 8.17
N GLY A 162 7.01 9.12 9.11
CA GLY A 162 5.89 9.41 10.00
C GLY A 162 6.08 10.73 10.73
N TRP A 163 7.22 10.90 11.42
CA TRP A 163 7.55 12.12 12.14
C TRP A 163 7.73 13.34 11.23
N PHE A 164 8.32 13.15 10.04
CA PHE A 164 8.50 14.21 9.06
C PHE A 164 7.16 14.78 8.58
N LEU A 165 6.13 13.94 8.43
CA LEU A 165 4.82 14.34 7.93
C LEU A 165 3.76 14.51 9.02
N ASP A 166 4.16 14.50 10.30
CA ASP A 166 3.23 14.71 11.41
C ASP A 166 2.55 16.09 11.31
N GLY A 167 1.22 16.10 11.28
CA GLY A 167 0.40 17.29 11.09
C GLY A 167 0.33 17.80 9.64
N ARG A 168 0.93 17.08 8.68
CA ARG A 168 0.84 17.38 7.23
C ARG A 168 0.10 16.29 6.44
N ALA A 169 0.09 15.06 6.96
CA ALA A 169 -0.67 13.95 6.42
C ALA A 169 -1.84 13.56 7.34
N THR A 170 -2.86 12.93 6.78
CA THR A 170 -3.90 12.23 7.55
C THR A 170 -3.34 10.92 8.09
N ALA A 171 -2.61 10.19 7.25
CA ALA A 171 -1.97 8.94 7.63
C ALA A 171 -0.64 8.74 6.89
N VAL A 172 0.34 8.16 7.58
CA VAL A 172 1.58 7.63 7.01
C VAL A 172 1.63 6.13 7.34
N LEU A 173 1.42 5.29 6.34
CA LEU A 173 1.30 3.84 6.53
C LEU A 173 2.40 3.12 5.75
N GLY A 174 3.13 2.23 6.42
CA GLY A 174 4.16 1.43 5.78
C GLY A 174 3.65 0.13 5.18
N THR A 175 4.36 -0.35 4.17
CA THR A 175 4.17 -1.65 3.47
C THR A 175 5.53 -2.25 3.13
N HIS A 176 5.58 -3.33 2.35
CA HIS A 176 6.76 -4.09 1.89
C HIS A 176 7.14 -5.30 2.75
N THR A 177 7.18 -5.18 4.08
CA THR A 177 7.77 -6.26 4.90
C THR A 177 6.83 -7.46 5.06
N HIS A 178 5.57 -7.32 4.64
CA HIS A 178 4.50 -8.32 4.69
C HIS A 178 4.08 -8.75 6.11
N VAL A 179 4.66 -8.17 7.16
CA VAL A 179 4.36 -8.49 8.56
C VAL A 179 3.81 -7.26 9.26
N ALA A 180 2.55 -7.33 9.67
CA ALA A 180 1.90 -6.22 10.35
C ALA A 180 2.60 -5.87 11.68
N THR A 181 2.81 -4.58 11.93
CA THR A 181 3.40 -4.08 13.16
C THR A 181 2.32 -3.66 14.16
N ALA A 182 2.60 -3.87 15.46
CA ALA A 182 1.71 -3.53 16.56
C ALA A 182 1.88 -2.07 17.06
N ASP A 183 2.40 -1.17 16.22
CA ASP A 183 2.78 0.22 16.56
C ASP A 183 1.80 1.28 16.04
N CYS A 184 0.56 0.86 15.74
CA CYS A 184 -0.53 1.76 15.40
C CYS A 184 -0.63 2.90 16.43
N SER A 185 -0.40 4.13 15.97
CA SER A 185 -0.36 5.29 16.85
C SER A 185 -0.89 6.54 16.15
N LEU A 186 -1.40 7.47 16.95
CA LEU A 186 -1.59 8.85 16.53
C LEU A 186 -0.35 9.63 16.98
N LEU A 187 0.33 10.26 16.02
CA LEU A 187 1.45 11.13 16.31
C LEU A 187 0.98 12.45 16.93
N THR A 188 1.93 13.27 17.40
CA THR A 188 1.65 14.44 18.24
C THR A 188 0.75 15.49 17.58
N LYS A 189 0.75 15.59 16.26
CA LYS A 189 -0.07 16.51 15.47
C LYS A 189 -1.16 15.78 14.68
N GLN A 190 -1.61 14.63 15.20
CA GLN A 190 -2.75 13.87 14.71
C GLN A 190 -2.58 13.28 13.29
N THR A 191 -1.36 12.85 12.95
CA THR A 191 -1.13 11.93 11.83
C THR A 191 -1.25 10.48 12.34
N ALA A 192 -2.06 9.64 11.68
CA ALA A 192 -2.08 8.20 11.94
C ALA A 192 -0.80 7.55 11.39
N PHE A 193 -0.18 6.67 12.18
CA PHE A 193 1.06 5.99 11.80
C PHE A 193 1.03 4.50 12.11
N GLN A 194 1.58 3.69 11.21
CA GLN A 194 1.93 2.29 11.43
C GLN A 194 3.14 1.94 10.54
N ALA A 195 4.16 1.29 11.10
CA ALA A 195 5.36 0.94 10.34
C ALA A 195 5.12 -0.14 9.28
N ASP A 196 4.21 -1.09 9.47
CA ASP A 196 3.81 -1.99 8.39
C ASP A 196 2.39 -2.48 8.57
N VAL A 197 1.60 -2.35 7.51
CA VAL A 197 0.20 -2.80 7.48
C VAL A 197 0.12 -4.32 7.37
N GLY A 198 1.17 -5.00 6.90
CA GLY A 198 1.22 -6.43 6.65
C GLY A 198 0.56 -6.85 5.34
N MET A 199 0.74 -8.11 4.94
CA MET A 199 0.20 -8.60 3.67
C MET A 199 -1.25 -9.05 3.75
N THR A 200 -1.98 -8.89 2.63
CA THR A 200 -3.22 -9.59 2.33
C THR A 200 -2.93 -10.80 1.45
N GLY A 201 -2.96 -11.99 2.03
CA GLY A 201 -2.50 -13.20 1.36
C GLY A 201 -2.32 -14.40 2.29
N PRO A 202 -1.63 -15.45 1.82
CA PRO A 202 -1.45 -16.70 2.55
C PRO A 202 -0.50 -16.50 3.73
N HIS A 203 -0.94 -16.71 4.97
CA HIS A 203 -0.10 -16.60 6.17
C HIS A 203 0.56 -17.92 6.58
N HIS A 204 0.04 -19.06 6.13
CA HIS A 204 0.75 -20.32 6.22
C HIS A 204 1.77 -20.39 5.07
N SER A 205 2.80 -19.57 5.19
CA SER A 205 3.76 -19.28 4.12
C SER A 205 5.01 -18.60 4.70
N VAL A 206 6.01 -18.33 3.85
CA VAL A 206 7.04 -17.33 4.14
C VAL A 206 6.78 -16.11 3.26
N LEU A 207 6.23 -15.05 3.87
CA LEU A 207 5.90 -13.78 3.21
C LEU A 207 5.02 -13.95 1.95
N GLY A 208 4.10 -14.92 1.98
CA GLY A 208 3.18 -15.24 0.88
C GLY A 208 3.70 -16.29 -0.11
N ARG A 209 4.94 -16.79 0.08
CA ARG A 209 5.56 -17.83 -0.75
C ARG A 209 5.55 -19.20 -0.08
N GLU A 210 5.58 -20.24 -0.89
CA GLU A 210 5.70 -21.63 -0.42
C GLU A 210 6.92 -21.81 0.51
N ILE A 211 6.72 -22.54 1.61
CA ILE A 211 7.68 -22.60 2.72
C ILE A 211 8.97 -23.31 2.31
N GLU A 212 8.84 -24.52 1.75
CA GLU A 212 9.99 -25.40 1.47
C GLU A 212 11.00 -24.77 0.49
N PRO A 213 10.59 -24.18 -0.66
CA PRO A 213 11.54 -23.53 -1.56
C PRO A 213 12.32 -22.39 -0.91
N VAL A 214 11.67 -21.60 -0.05
CA VAL A 214 12.31 -20.46 0.63
C VAL A 214 13.35 -20.95 1.63
N ILE A 215 12.98 -21.91 2.51
CA ILE A 215 13.91 -22.51 3.47
C ILE A 215 15.09 -23.15 2.75
N ALA A 216 14.84 -23.90 1.69
CA ALA A 216 15.89 -24.56 0.94
C ALA A 216 16.89 -23.55 0.34
N ARG A 217 16.43 -22.40 -0.17
CA ARG A 217 17.32 -21.32 -0.64
C ARG A 217 18.19 -20.76 0.49
N PHE A 218 17.64 -20.55 1.68
CA PHE A 218 18.44 -20.08 2.81
C PHE A 218 19.47 -21.12 3.28
N ARG A 219 19.18 -22.42 3.13
CA ARG A 219 20.07 -23.48 3.59
C ARG A 219 21.26 -23.73 2.68
N ASP A 220 21.08 -23.69 1.36
CA ASP A 220 22.15 -24.05 0.41
C ASP A 220 22.50 -22.96 -0.60
N GLY A 221 21.79 -21.83 -0.59
CA GLY A 221 22.04 -20.70 -1.48
C GLY A 221 21.60 -20.92 -2.95
N MET A 222 21.08 -22.08 -3.31
CA MET A 222 20.75 -22.39 -4.71
C MET A 222 19.49 -21.63 -5.18
N PRO A 223 19.49 -21.07 -6.41
CA PRO A 223 18.32 -20.42 -6.98
C PRO A 223 17.11 -21.36 -7.03
N ARG A 224 15.94 -20.85 -6.66
CA ARG A 224 14.67 -21.58 -6.66
C ARG A 224 13.53 -20.68 -7.09
N ARG A 225 12.51 -21.29 -7.66
CA ARG A 225 11.22 -20.64 -7.90
C ARG A 225 10.44 -20.57 -6.59
N PHE A 226 9.84 -19.42 -6.33
CA PHE A 226 9.02 -19.15 -5.16
C PHE A 226 7.57 -19.00 -5.57
N ASP A 227 6.86 -20.12 -5.63
CA ASP A 227 5.43 -20.11 -5.92
C ASP A 227 4.64 -19.46 -4.77
N VAL A 228 3.49 -18.88 -5.11
CA VAL A 228 2.58 -18.28 -4.12
C VAL A 228 1.90 -19.39 -3.33
N ALA A 229 1.94 -19.28 -2.01
CA ALA A 229 1.28 -20.22 -1.11
C ALA A 229 -0.25 -20.12 -1.18
N SER A 230 -0.98 -21.05 -0.57
CA SER A 230 -2.46 -21.05 -0.59
C SER A 230 -3.13 -21.23 0.78
N GLY A 231 -2.35 -21.57 1.81
CA GLY A 231 -2.86 -21.84 3.15
C GLY A 231 -3.08 -20.58 3.99
N ASP A 232 -4.10 -20.62 4.85
CA ASP A 232 -4.41 -19.61 5.87
C ASP A 232 -4.40 -18.18 5.31
N VAL A 233 -5.26 -17.95 4.32
CA VAL A 233 -5.39 -16.65 3.66
C VAL A 233 -6.04 -15.67 4.62
N ARG A 234 -5.44 -14.49 4.77
CA ARG A 234 -5.97 -13.41 5.60
C ARG A 234 -5.85 -12.08 4.87
N LEU A 235 -6.81 -11.20 5.08
CA LEU A 235 -6.71 -9.78 4.74
C LEU A 235 -6.05 -9.05 5.90
N SER A 236 -5.07 -8.20 5.61
CA SER A 236 -4.46 -7.27 6.56
C SER A 236 -4.70 -5.83 6.12
N GLY A 237 -5.15 -4.99 7.04
CA GLY A 237 -5.43 -3.59 6.74
C GLY A 237 -5.47 -2.70 7.97
N THR A 238 -5.48 -1.39 7.72
CA THR A 238 -5.45 -0.35 8.75
C THR A 238 -6.60 0.60 8.52
N LEU A 239 -7.49 0.67 9.51
CA LEU A 239 -8.63 1.58 9.53
C LEU A 239 -8.25 2.86 10.26
N VAL A 240 -8.37 3.99 9.58
CA VAL A 240 -8.13 5.32 10.11
C VAL A 240 -9.44 6.09 10.12
N GLU A 241 -9.84 6.58 11.29
CA GLU A 241 -10.94 7.54 11.43
C GLU A 241 -10.37 8.94 11.54
N PHE A 242 -10.92 9.89 10.79
CA PHE A 242 -10.41 11.26 10.71
C PHE A 242 -11.54 12.29 10.53
N ASN A 243 -11.28 13.52 10.96
CA ASN A 243 -12.24 14.62 10.88
C ASN A 243 -12.19 15.40 9.56
N ALA A 244 -13.05 16.39 9.42
CA ALA A 244 -13.17 17.22 8.22
C ALA A 244 -11.90 18.03 7.88
N ALA A 245 -11.00 18.25 8.85
CA ALA A 245 -9.70 18.89 8.62
C ALA A 245 -8.59 17.89 8.23
N GLY A 246 -8.96 16.62 7.97
CA GLY A 246 -8.01 15.57 7.61
C GLY A 246 -7.12 15.12 8.77
N ARG A 247 -7.46 15.43 10.03
CA ARG A 247 -6.72 14.98 11.22
C ARG A 247 -7.23 13.63 11.69
N ALA A 248 -6.32 12.69 11.94
CA ALA A 248 -6.66 11.38 12.45
C ALA A 248 -7.08 11.43 13.92
N GLU A 249 -8.15 10.71 14.24
CA GLU A 249 -8.75 10.63 15.57
C GLU A 249 -8.69 9.21 16.14
N LYS A 250 -8.56 8.21 15.26
CA LYS A 250 -8.38 6.81 15.64
C LYS A 250 -7.65 6.04 14.55
N ILE A 251 -6.83 5.09 14.97
CA ILE A 251 -6.18 4.09 14.11
C ILE A 251 -6.42 2.69 14.70
N GLU A 252 -6.74 1.73 13.84
CA GLU A 252 -6.98 0.33 14.20
C GLU A 252 -6.40 -0.58 13.12
N TRP A 253 -5.49 -1.48 13.50
CA TRP A 253 -5.08 -2.59 12.62
C TRP A 253 -6.14 -3.70 12.64
N LEU A 254 -6.39 -4.28 11.48
CA LEU A 254 -7.39 -5.29 11.21
C LEU A 254 -6.76 -6.50 10.52
N SER A 255 -7.11 -7.70 10.99
CA SER A 255 -6.87 -8.94 10.27
C SER A 255 -8.15 -9.76 10.19
N VAL A 256 -8.49 -10.21 8.98
CA VAL A 256 -9.72 -10.98 8.72
C VAL A 256 -9.37 -12.24 7.94
N LYS A 257 -10.03 -13.34 8.28
CA LYS A 257 -9.88 -14.66 7.66
C LYS A 257 -11.18 -15.06 6.96
#